data_AF-A0A3P6R9L0-F1
#
_entry.id   AF-A0A3P6R9L0-F1
#
_cell.length_a   1.000
_cell.length_b   1.000
_cell.length_c   1.000
_cell.angle_alpha   90.00
_cell.angle_beta   90.00
_cell.angle_gamma   90.00
#
_symmetry.space_group_name_H-M   'P 1'
#
loop_
_entity.id
_entity.type
_entity.pdbx_description
1 polymer ?
#
loop_
_entity_poly.entity_id
_entity_poly.type
_entity_poly.pdbx_seq_one_letter_code
_entity_poly.pdbx_strand_id
1 'polypeptide(L)'
;MKEAECSLETGSAKPQAWSRQRRLFLASDDALAFREAQSQYPRNEFIGRQRKGSQVDDRRSTEGVFAITLDLHLLCSADFLIGTGSSYICRLACELASLKSQSQGDAAFQWHTVDAMYECSFSRKRWWRAIADFKQE
;
A
#
# COMPACT_ATOMS: atom_id res chain seq x y z
N MET A 1 -15.86 -4.97 11.33
CA MET A 1 -17.29 -5.09 10.97
C MET A 1 -17.56 -6.46 10.36
N LYS A 2 -16.98 -6.80 9.19
CA LYS A 2 -17.10 -8.14 8.57
C LYS A 2 -16.73 -9.33 9.46
N GLU A 3 -15.76 -9.16 10.37
CA GLU A 3 -15.39 -10.19 11.36
C GLU A 3 -16.48 -10.48 12.38
N ALA A 4 -17.06 -9.42 12.94
CA ALA A 4 -18.10 -9.54 13.96
C ALA A 4 -19.41 -10.06 13.35
N GLU A 5 -19.76 -9.61 12.15
CA GLU A 5 -20.93 -10.10 11.40
C GLU A 5 -20.82 -11.60 11.12
N CYS A 6 -19.65 -12.07 10.69
CA CYS A 6 -19.45 -13.49 10.38
C CYS A 6 -19.45 -14.41 11.62
N SER A 7 -18.93 -13.92 12.77
CA SER A 7 -18.98 -14.67 14.04
C SER A 7 -20.41 -14.79 14.59
N LEU A 8 -21.24 -13.77 14.38
CA LEU A 8 -22.66 -13.80 14.77
C LEU A 8 -23.47 -14.74 13.86
N GLU A 9 -23.15 -14.82 12.57
CA GLU A 9 -23.85 -15.70 11.62
C GLU A 9 -23.49 -17.18 11.77
N THR A 10 -22.25 -17.51 12.14
CA THR A 10 -21.77 -18.92 12.09
C THR A 10 -21.88 -19.66 13.43
N GLY A 11 -22.09 -18.96 14.55
CA GLY A 11 -22.16 -19.57 15.90
C GLY A 11 -20.89 -20.33 16.34
N SER A 12 -19.79 -20.20 15.60
CA SER A 12 -18.53 -20.92 15.81
C SER A 12 -17.48 -19.98 16.40
N ALA A 13 -16.91 -20.36 17.55
CA ALA A 13 -15.84 -19.62 18.23
C ALA A 13 -14.46 -19.82 17.56
N LYS A 14 -14.36 -20.64 16.51
CA LYS A 14 -13.10 -20.82 15.78
C LYS A 14 -12.89 -19.66 14.80
N PRO A 15 -11.73 -18.96 14.85
CA PRO A 15 -11.39 -17.96 13.85
C PRO A 15 -11.44 -18.59 12.45
N GLN A 16 -12.20 -17.99 11.52
CA GLN A 16 -12.34 -18.53 10.15
C GLN A 16 -10.99 -18.52 9.41
N ALA A 17 -10.80 -19.32 8.35
CA ALA A 17 -9.50 -19.41 7.66
C ALA A 17 -8.95 -18.07 7.11
N TRP A 18 -9.80 -17.06 6.90
CA TRP A 18 -9.41 -15.69 6.51
C TRP A 18 -9.10 -14.77 7.72
N SER A 19 -9.34 -15.23 8.96
CA SER A 19 -8.79 -14.65 10.19
C SER A 19 -7.28 -14.93 10.34
N ARG A 20 -6.64 -15.46 9.30
CA ARG A 20 -5.19 -15.52 9.20
C ARG A 20 -4.63 -14.13 9.48
N GLN A 21 -3.61 -14.10 10.33
CA GLN A 21 -2.88 -12.90 10.70
C GLN A 21 -2.56 -12.08 9.44
N ARG A 22 -3.04 -10.84 9.40
CA ARG A 22 -2.89 -9.98 8.23
C ARG A 22 -1.44 -9.51 8.19
N ARG A 23 -0.73 -9.83 7.11
CA ARG A 23 0.66 -9.45 6.92
C ARG A 23 0.74 -8.12 6.17
N LEU A 24 1.50 -7.18 6.71
CA LEU A 24 1.69 -5.86 6.13
C LEU A 24 3.18 -5.60 5.99
N PHE A 25 3.62 -5.33 4.77
CA PHE A 25 4.92 -4.72 4.56
C PHE A 25 4.78 -3.20 4.69
N LEU A 26 5.61 -2.59 5.54
CA LEU A 26 5.60 -1.14 5.78
C LEU A 26 6.92 -0.53 5.34
N ALA A 27 6.85 0.38 4.36
CA ALA A 27 7.97 1.21 3.92
C ALA A 27 7.71 2.66 4.34
N SER A 28 8.60 3.22 5.17
CA SER A 28 8.52 4.60 5.65
C SER A 28 9.92 5.15 5.92
N ASP A 29 10.09 6.45 5.70
CA ASP A 29 11.27 7.21 6.13
C ASP A 29 11.17 7.72 7.57
N ASP A 30 10.01 7.59 8.22
CA ASP A 30 9.86 7.83 9.65
C ASP A 30 10.37 6.63 10.46
N ALA A 31 11.34 6.91 11.33
CA ALA A 31 11.94 5.97 12.26
C ALA A 31 10.93 5.33 13.23
N LEU A 32 9.90 6.08 13.63
CA LEU A 32 8.95 5.68 14.68
C LEU A 32 7.75 4.95 14.12
N ALA A 33 7.38 5.19 12.86
CA ALA A 33 6.18 4.64 12.22
C ALA A 33 6.08 3.12 12.36
N PHE A 34 7.20 2.40 12.22
CA PHE A 34 7.18 0.94 12.35
C PHE A 34 6.85 0.46 13.77
N ARG A 35 7.43 1.11 14.80
CA ARG A 35 7.16 0.78 16.21
C ARG A 35 5.74 1.17 16.60
N GLU A 36 5.30 2.34 16.17
CA GLU A 36 3.94 2.82 16.39
C GLU A 36 2.91 1.85 15.78
N ALA A 37 3.12 1.43 14.53
CA ALA A 37 2.21 0.52 13.85
C ALA A 37 2.11 -0.83 14.56
N GLN A 38 3.23 -1.40 15.01
CA GLN A 38 3.22 -2.63 15.81
C GLN A 38 2.47 -2.47 17.15
N SER A 39 2.62 -1.30 17.80
CA SER A 39 1.96 -1.02 19.07
C SER A 39 0.45 -0.81 18.92
N GLN A 40 0.02 -0.09 17.87
CA GLN A 40 -1.40 0.25 17.67
C GLN A 40 -2.19 -0.88 17.00
N TYR A 41 -1.53 -1.71 16.19
CA TYR A 41 -2.18 -2.77 15.42
C TYR A 41 -1.61 -4.16 15.74
N PRO A 42 -1.73 -4.65 16.98
CA PRO A 42 -1.09 -5.90 17.43
C PRO A 42 -1.67 -7.18 16.78
N ARG A 43 -2.84 -7.07 16.13
CA ARG A 43 -3.44 -8.19 15.38
C ARG A 43 -2.79 -8.43 14.01
N ASN A 44 -1.96 -7.50 13.57
CA ASN A 44 -1.33 -7.51 12.27
C ASN A 44 0.14 -7.92 12.41
N GLU A 45 0.65 -8.67 11.42
CA GLU A 45 2.07 -8.98 11.33
C GLU A 45 2.75 -7.94 10.44
N PHE A 46 3.58 -7.08 11.03
CA PHE A 46 4.38 -6.13 10.26
C PHE A 46 5.68 -6.76 9.80
N ILE A 47 5.82 -6.94 8.49
CA ILE A 47 7.03 -7.41 7.83
C ILE A 47 7.95 -6.21 7.59
N GLY A 48 9.19 -6.33 8.03
CA GLY A 48 10.22 -5.31 7.82
C GLY A 48 10.91 -4.91 9.11
N ARG A 49 11.69 -3.84 9.02
CA ARG A 49 12.33 -3.18 10.16
C ARG A 49 12.66 -1.75 9.77
N GLN A 50 12.84 -0.89 10.76
CA GLN A 50 13.45 0.41 10.54
C GLN A 50 14.83 0.23 9.87
N ARG A 51 15.03 0.87 8.71
CA ARG A 51 16.32 0.89 8.01
C ARG A 51 16.93 2.27 8.13
N LYS A 52 18.25 2.36 8.33
CA LYS A 52 18.94 3.66 8.44
C LYS A 52 18.96 4.42 7.11
N GLY A 53 19.08 3.71 5.99
CA GLY A 53 19.16 4.29 4.65
C GLY A 53 17.90 5.02 4.15
N SER A 54 16.78 4.95 4.87
CA SER A 54 15.58 5.74 4.54
C SER A 54 15.62 7.17 5.11
N GLN A 55 16.55 7.47 6.03
CA GLN A 55 16.76 8.83 6.54
C GLN A 55 17.22 9.77 5.44
N VAL A 56 16.80 11.05 5.52
CA VAL A 56 17.06 12.07 4.50
C VAL A 56 18.56 12.25 4.24
N ASP A 57 19.37 12.22 5.29
CA ASP A 57 20.81 12.47 5.22
C ASP A 57 21.55 11.34 4.48
N ASP A 58 21.11 10.09 4.66
CA ASP A 58 21.73 8.90 4.07
C ASP A 58 21.03 8.42 2.79
N ARG A 59 19.95 9.08 2.36
CA ARG A 59 19.12 8.64 1.21
C ARG A 59 19.90 8.51 -0.10
N ARG A 60 20.96 9.30 -0.27
CA ARG A 60 21.82 9.28 -1.47
C ARG A 60 23.05 8.37 -1.34
N SER A 61 23.26 7.78 -0.17
CA SER A 61 24.32 6.79 0.03
C SER A 61 23.99 5.50 -0.73
N THR A 62 24.99 4.65 -0.92
CA THR A 62 24.82 3.31 -1.50
C THR A 62 23.79 2.50 -0.69
N GLU A 63 23.85 2.61 0.63
CA GLU A 63 22.90 1.98 1.56
C GLU A 63 21.48 2.53 1.40
N GLY A 64 21.32 3.84 1.17
CA GLY A 64 20.04 4.48 0.93
C GLY A 64 19.39 4.03 -0.38
N VAL A 65 20.17 4.02 -1.47
CA VAL A 65 19.72 3.52 -2.78
C VAL A 65 19.35 2.04 -2.71
N PHE A 66 20.14 1.23 -2.01
CA PHE A 66 19.82 -0.17 -1.79
C PHE A 66 18.53 -0.33 -0.97
N ALA A 67 18.36 0.44 0.11
CA ALA A 67 17.19 0.36 0.97
C ALA A 67 15.91 0.69 0.21
N ILE A 68 15.89 1.77 -0.59
CA ILE A 68 14.70 2.16 -1.36
C ILE A 68 14.40 1.18 -2.50
N THR A 69 15.43 0.61 -3.13
CA THR A 69 15.27 -0.41 -4.17
C THR A 69 14.63 -1.67 -3.58
N LEU A 70 15.07 -2.09 -2.39
CA LEU A 70 14.50 -3.23 -1.70
C LEU A 70 13.06 -2.96 -1.24
N ASP A 71 12.76 -1.74 -0.77
CA ASP A 71 11.40 -1.34 -0.42
C ASP A 71 10.47 -1.37 -1.64
N LEU A 72 10.90 -0.81 -2.77
CA LEU A 72 10.16 -0.89 -4.03
C LEU A 72 9.90 -2.34 -4.45
N HIS A 73 10.91 -3.20 -4.39
CA HIS A 73 10.76 -4.60 -4.74
C HIS A 73 9.69 -5.31 -3.87
N LEU A 74 9.71 -5.05 -2.56
CA LEU A 74 8.76 -5.63 -1.61
C LEU A 74 7.35 -5.04 -1.78
N LEU A 75 7.22 -3.72 -1.97
CA LEU A 75 5.94 -3.07 -2.27
C LEU A 75 5.32 -3.63 -3.55
N CYS A 76 6.11 -3.80 -4.61
CA CYS A 76 5.63 -4.38 -5.86
C CYS A 76 5.28 -5.86 -5.73
N SER A 77 5.69 -6.55 -4.67
CA SER A 77 5.42 -7.97 -4.45
C SER A 77 4.23 -8.20 -3.51
N ALA A 78 3.63 -7.12 -2.99
CA ALA A 78 2.43 -7.18 -2.19
C ALA A 78 1.20 -7.46 -3.05
N ASP A 79 0.20 -8.11 -2.47
CA ASP A 79 -1.09 -8.39 -3.12
C ASP A 79 -1.95 -7.13 -3.31
N PHE A 80 -1.72 -6.12 -2.47
CA PHE A 80 -2.43 -4.84 -2.52
C PHE A 80 -1.53 -3.73 -1.99
N LEU A 81 -1.52 -2.58 -2.67
CA LEU A 81 -0.67 -1.44 -2.32
C LEU A 81 -1.52 -0.29 -1.75
N ILE A 82 -1.10 0.25 -0.60
CA ILE A 82 -1.68 1.48 -0.03
C ILE A 82 -0.57 2.50 0.13
N GLY A 83 -0.80 3.72 -0.30
CA GLY A 83 0.15 4.82 -0.08
C GLY A 83 -0.41 6.18 -0.44
N THR A 84 0.49 7.12 -0.70
CA THR A 84 0.16 8.49 -1.09
C THR A 84 0.48 8.70 -2.58
N GLY A 85 -0.51 9.11 -3.37
CA GLY A 85 -0.36 9.43 -4.78
C GLY A 85 0.58 10.61 -5.04
N SER A 86 0.78 11.48 -4.04
CA SER A 86 1.82 12.53 -4.10
C SER A 86 3.25 11.96 -4.08
N SER A 87 3.48 10.79 -3.47
CA SER A 87 4.80 10.16 -3.36
C SER A 87 5.26 9.54 -4.68
N TYR A 88 6.45 9.93 -5.15
CA TYR A 88 7.07 9.31 -6.34
C TYR A 88 7.34 7.82 -6.14
N ILE A 89 7.69 7.40 -4.91
CA ILE A 89 7.95 5.99 -4.59
C ILE A 89 6.66 5.17 -4.69
N CYS A 90 5.55 5.70 -4.16
CA CYS A 90 4.26 5.03 -4.25
C CYS A 90 3.78 4.92 -5.70
N ARG A 91 3.89 6.00 -6.49
CA ARG A 91 3.52 5.98 -7.92
C ARG A 91 4.35 4.99 -8.71
N LEU A 92 5.67 4.97 -8.50
CA LEU A 92 6.56 4.01 -9.13
C LEU A 92 6.22 2.57 -8.74
N ALA A 93 5.87 2.33 -7.47
CA ALA A 93 5.42 1.01 -7.02
C ALA A 93 4.10 0.58 -7.69
N CYS A 94 3.13 1.48 -7.85
CA CYS A 94 1.89 1.19 -8.60
C CYS A 94 2.18 0.83 -10.06
N GLU A 95 3.05 1.59 -10.72
CA GLU A 95 3.45 1.36 -12.12
C GLU A 95 4.14 0.00 -12.28
N LEU A 96 5.12 -0.29 -11.43
CA LEU A 96 5.85 -1.56 -11.46
C LEU A 96 4.97 -2.76 -11.07
N ALA A 97 4.09 -2.61 -10.09
CA ALA A 97 3.11 -3.65 -9.73
C ALA A 97 2.17 -3.95 -10.91
N SER A 98 1.76 -2.92 -11.66
CA SER A 98 0.92 -3.09 -12.85
C SER A 98 1.61 -3.90 -13.96
N LEU A 99 2.95 -3.88 -14.04
CA LEU A 99 3.71 -4.68 -15.00
C LEU A 99 3.79 -6.17 -14.63
N LYS A 100 3.68 -6.52 -13.35
CA LYS A 100 3.70 -7.93 -12.89
C LYS A 100 2.43 -8.70 -13.24
N SER A 101 1.41 -8.00 -13.74
CA SER A 101 0.12 -8.48 -14.23
C SER A 101 0.15 -9.72 -15.13
N GLN A 102 1.28 -10.04 -15.79
CA GLN A 102 1.40 -11.26 -16.60
C GLN A 102 1.05 -12.56 -15.85
N SER A 103 1.15 -12.61 -14.51
CA SER A 103 0.68 -13.75 -13.70
C SER A 103 -0.65 -13.52 -12.95
N GLN A 104 -1.12 -12.27 -12.84
CA GLN A 104 -2.23 -11.87 -11.95
C GLN A 104 -3.45 -11.27 -12.65
N GLY A 105 -3.42 -11.03 -13.97
CA GLY A 105 -4.51 -10.35 -14.68
C GLY A 105 -4.50 -8.82 -14.44
N ASP A 106 -5.62 -8.13 -14.66
CA ASP A 106 -5.68 -6.66 -14.55
C ASP A 106 -5.44 -6.17 -13.11
N ALA A 107 -4.30 -5.50 -12.90
CA ALA A 107 -3.87 -4.97 -11.60
C ALA A 107 -4.28 -3.49 -11.39
N ALA A 108 -5.07 -2.89 -12.29
CA ALA A 108 -5.44 -1.47 -12.23
C ALA A 108 -6.12 -1.07 -10.91
N PHE A 109 -6.78 -2.02 -10.23
CA PHE A 109 -7.52 -1.80 -8.98
C PHE A 109 -6.82 -2.41 -7.74
N GLN A 110 -5.58 -2.89 -7.87
CA GLN A 110 -4.83 -3.52 -6.77
C GLN A 110 -4.03 -2.52 -5.93
N TRP A 111 -4.39 -1.24 -5.99
CA TRP A 111 -3.75 -0.19 -5.22
C TRP A 111 -4.74 0.92 -4.86
N HIS A 112 -4.46 1.61 -3.76
CA HIS A 112 -5.25 2.74 -3.28
C HIS A 112 -4.36 3.87 -2.78
N THR A 113 -4.68 5.10 -3.16
CA THR A 113 -4.01 6.30 -2.72
C THR A 113 -4.93 7.13 -1.82
N VAL A 114 -4.39 7.62 -0.70
CA VAL A 114 -5.19 8.31 0.34
C VAL A 114 -5.39 9.81 0.10
N ASP A 115 -4.59 10.42 -0.78
CA ASP A 115 -4.49 11.88 -0.95
C ASP A 115 -4.80 12.35 -2.37
N ALA A 116 -4.20 11.71 -3.38
CA ALA A 116 -4.29 12.12 -4.77
C ALA A 116 -4.51 10.93 -5.69
N MET A 117 -5.27 11.13 -6.77
CA MET A 117 -5.34 10.14 -7.85
C MET A 117 -3.96 9.96 -8.49
N TYR A 118 -3.70 8.79 -9.07
CA TYR A 118 -2.46 8.53 -9.81
C TYR A 118 -2.26 9.56 -10.94
N GLU A 119 -1.04 10.10 -11.04
CA GLU A 119 -0.61 11.04 -12.06
C GLU A 119 0.86 10.82 -12.45
N CYS A 120 1.13 10.88 -13.75
CA CYS A 120 2.49 10.96 -14.30
C CYS A 120 2.87 12.42 -14.55
N SER A 121 4.05 12.86 -14.12
CA SER A 121 4.49 14.28 -14.06
C SER A 121 4.54 15.04 -15.39
N PHE A 122 4.23 14.40 -16.50
CA PHE A 122 4.12 15.03 -17.82
C PHE A 122 2.86 14.59 -18.57
N SER A 123 1.84 14.17 -17.82
CA SER A 123 0.56 13.77 -18.40
C SER A 123 -0.14 14.97 -19.03
N ARG A 124 -0.77 14.74 -20.20
CA ARG A 124 -1.69 15.73 -20.77
C ARG A 124 -2.91 15.86 -19.84
N LYS A 125 -3.63 16.98 -19.94
CA LYS A 125 -4.91 17.18 -19.25
C LYS A 125 -5.77 15.91 -19.36
N ARG A 126 -6.11 15.32 -18.21
CA ARG A 126 -7.07 14.20 -18.13
C ARG A 126 -8.48 14.78 -18.21
N TRP A 127 -9.24 14.29 -19.18
CA TRP A 127 -10.63 14.69 -19.37
C TRP A 127 -11.53 13.58 -18.87
N TRP A 128 -12.53 13.95 -18.08
CA TRP A 128 -13.59 13.06 -17.64
C TRP A 128 -14.87 13.43 -18.39
N ARG A 129 -15.63 12.42 -18.82
CA ARG A 129 -16.94 12.62 -19.42
C ARG A 129 -18.00 12.29 -18.38
N ALA A 130 -18.88 13.24 -18.11
CA ALA A 130 -20.07 12.98 -17.30
C ALA A 130 -20.95 11.95 -18.02
N ILE A 131 -21.34 10.90 -17.31
CA ILE A 131 -22.24 9.84 -17.80
C ILE A 131 -23.66 9.96 -17.22
N ALA A 132 -23.85 10.85 -16.25
CA ALA A 132 -25.12 11.10 -15.58
C ALA A 132 -25.17 12.56 -15.12
N ASP A 133 -26.38 13.10 -15.02
CA ASP A 133 -26.63 14.46 -14.53
C ASP A 133 -26.39 14.53 -13.02
N PHE A 134 -25.68 15.58 -12.59
CA PHE A 134 -25.49 15.88 -11.17
C PHE A 134 -26.52 16.92 -10.73
N LYS A 135 -27.50 16.51 -9.91
CA LYS A 135 -28.39 17.44 -9.22
C LYS A 135 -27.81 17.75 -7.85
N GLN A 136 -27.52 19.02 -7.61
CA GLN A 136 -27.05 19.51 -6.33
C GLN A 136 -28.29 19.83 -5.47
N GLU A 137 -28.47 19.10 -4.38
CA GLU A 137 -29.51 19.36 -3.36
C GLU A 137 -29.14 20.56 -2.48
#